data_AF-A0A2K5RW13-F1
#
_entry.id   AF-A0A2K5RW13-F1
#
_cell.length_a   1.000
_cell.length_b   1.000
_cell.length_c   1.000
_cell.angle_alpha   90.00
_cell.angle_beta   90.00
_cell.angle_gamma   90.00
#
_symmetry.space_group_name_H-M   'P 1'
#
loop_
_entity.id
_entity.type
_entity.pdbx_description
1 polymer ?
#
loop_
_entity_poly.entity_id
_entity_poly.type
_entity_poly.pdbx_seq_one_letter_code
_entity_poly.pdbx_strand_id
1 'polypeptide(L)'
;YCGKTLLFKNGSTEIYGECGVCPRGQRTNAQKYCQPCTESPELYDWLYLGFMAMLPLVLHWFFIEWYSGKKSSSALFQHITALFECSMAAIITLLVSDPVGVLYIRSCRVLMLSDWYTMLYNPSPDYVTTVHCTHEAVYPLYTIVFIYYAFCLVLMMLLRPLLVKKIACGLGKSDRFKSIYAALYFFPILTVLQAVGGGLLYYAFPYIILVLSLVTLAVYMSASEIENCYDLLVRKKRLIVLFSHWLLHAYGIISISRVDKLEQDLPLLALVPTPALFYLFTAKFTEPSRILSEGANGH
;
A
#
# COMPACT_ATOMS: atom_id res chain seq x y z
N TYR A 1 -19.45 5.11 19.24
CA TYR A 1 -18.89 3.80 18.86
C TYR A 1 -19.29 2.65 19.79
N CYS A 2 -19.74 2.91 21.02
CA CYS A 2 -20.33 1.87 21.87
C CYS A 2 -21.66 1.35 21.33
N GLY A 3 -21.96 0.09 21.61
CA GLY A 3 -23.26 -0.50 21.35
C GLY A 3 -23.62 -1.61 22.32
N LYS A 4 -24.86 -2.06 22.25
CA LYS A 4 -25.36 -3.19 23.03
C LYS A 4 -25.12 -4.48 22.26
N THR A 5 -24.51 -5.44 22.92
CA THR A 5 -24.28 -6.78 22.37
C THR A 5 -25.53 -7.65 22.51
N LEU A 6 -25.80 -8.49 21.51
CA LEU A 6 -26.89 -9.46 21.59
C LEU A 6 -26.47 -10.60 22.53
N LEU A 7 -27.17 -10.75 23.65
CA LEU A 7 -26.90 -11.82 24.63
C LEU A 7 -27.67 -13.10 24.28
N PHE A 8 -28.93 -12.96 23.90
CA PHE A 8 -29.80 -14.09 23.63
C PHE A 8 -30.86 -13.74 22.59
N LYS A 9 -31.15 -14.68 21.69
CA LYS A 9 -32.21 -14.58 20.70
C LYS A 9 -33.13 -15.78 20.83
N ASN A 10 -34.37 -15.55 21.27
CA ASN A 10 -35.41 -16.57 21.35
C ASN A 10 -36.55 -16.23 20.40
N GLY A 11 -36.56 -16.88 19.23
CA GLY A 11 -37.50 -16.58 18.16
C GLY A 11 -37.43 -15.11 17.73
N SER A 12 -38.47 -14.33 18.06
CA SER A 12 -38.58 -12.88 17.80
C SER A 12 -38.06 -11.98 18.92
N THR A 13 -37.77 -12.54 20.11
CA THR A 13 -37.29 -11.74 21.25
C THR A 13 -35.76 -11.72 21.28
N GLU A 14 -35.19 -10.53 21.23
CA GLU A 14 -33.75 -10.28 21.31
C GLU A 14 -33.43 -9.59 22.63
N ILE A 15 -32.62 -10.25 23.47
CA ILE A 15 -32.15 -9.72 24.74
C ILE A 15 -30.76 -9.14 24.51
N TYR A 16 -30.65 -7.84 24.75
CA TYR A 16 -29.41 -7.08 24.59
C TYR A 16 -28.77 -6.80 25.95
N GLY A 17 -27.45 -6.86 25.99
CA GLY A 17 -26.66 -6.55 27.17
C GLY A 17 -26.49 -5.05 27.40
N GLU A 18 -25.60 -4.73 28.35
CA GLU A 18 -25.19 -3.36 28.62
C GLU A 18 -24.41 -2.75 27.43
N CYS A 19 -24.37 -1.42 27.40
CA CYS A 19 -23.66 -0.70 26.35
C CYS A 19 -22.14 -0.81 26.57
N GLY A 20 -21.43 -1.34 25.58
CA GLY A 20 -19.99 -1.54 25.68
C GLY A 20 -19.30 -1.65 24.32
N VAL A 21 -18.14 -2.32 24.33
CA VAL A 21 -17.32 -2.60 23.14
C VAL A 21 -18.02 -3.66 22.28
N CYS A 22 -18.17 -3.40 20.97
CA CYS A 22 -18.64 -4.42 20.05
C CYS A 22 -17.53 -5.48 19.79
N PRO A 23 -17.89 -6.77 19.67
CA PRO A 23 -16.94 -7.82 19.28
C PRO A 23 -16.24 -7.52 17.95
N ARG A 24 -15.07 -8.11 17.74
CA ARG A 24 -14.32 -8.01 16.47
C ARG A 24 -15.19 -8.48 15.30
N GLY A 25 -15.16 -7.75 14.19
CA GLY A 25 -15.99 -8.02 13.01
C GLY A 25 -17.45 -7.56 13.16
N GLN A 26 -17.78 -6.82 14.22
CA GLN A 26 -19.10 -6.20 14.41
C GLN A 26 -18.98 -4.67 14.47
N ARG A 27 -20.02 -4.00 13.99
CA ARG A 27 -20.18 -2.54 14.03
C ARG A 27 -21.54 -2.17 14.59
N THR A 28 -21.64 -1.00 15.21
CA THR A 28 -22.91 -0.47 15.73
C THR A 28 -23.81 0.04 14.61
N ASN A 29 -25.10 -0.30 14.64
CA ASN A 29 -26.11 0.31 13.79
C ASN A 29 -26.59 1.69 14.32
N ALA A 30 -27.56 2.29 13.63
CA ALA A 30 -28.14 3.58 14.02
C ALA A 30 -28.75 3.56 15.43
N GLN A 31 -29.40 2.45 15.81
CA GLN A 31 -29.97 2.23 17.14
C GLN A 31 -28.94 1.78 18.20
N LYS A 32 -27.64 1.77 17.89
CA LYS A 32 -26.54 1.37 18.78
C LYS A 32 -26.56 -0.10 19.19
N TYR A 33 -27.04 -0.99 18.33
CA TYR A 33 -26.86 -2.44 18.48
C TYR A 33 -25.63 -2.90 17.70
N CYS A 34 -24.82 -3.79 18.29
CA CYS A 34 -23.70 -4.41 17.60
C CYS A 34 -24.20 -5.46 16.60
N GLN A 35 -23.86 -5.29 15.32
CA GLN A 35 -24.23 -6.20 14.24
C GLN A 35 -22.99 -6.67 13.48
N PRO A 36 -22.94 -7.93 13.03
CA PRO A 36 -21.81 -8.44 12.26
C PRO A 36 -21.73 -7.79 10.88
N CYS A 37 -20.51 -7.51 10.43
CA CYS A 37 -20.27 -6.97 9.11
C CYS A 37 -20.29 -8.12 8.08
N THR A 38 -21.28 -8.09 7.19
CA THR A 38 -21.48 -9.10 6.13
C THR A 38 -21.14 -8.57 4.74
N GLU A 39 -20.75 -7.30 4.63
CA GLU A 39 -20.41 -6.66 3.37
C GLU A 39 -19.02 -7.09 2.88
N SER A 40 -18.77 -6.92 1.58
CA SER A 40 -17.47 -7.10 0.95
C SER A 40 -16.76 -5.75 0.77
N PRO A 41 -15.42 -5.70 0.83
CA PRO A 41 -14.68 -4.47 0.56
C PRO A 41 -14.96 -3.92 -0.85
N GLU A 42 -15.08 -2.60 -0.96
CA GLU A 42 -15.19 -1.92 -2.25
C GLU A 42 -13.83 -1.96 -2.99
N LEU A 43 -13.79 -1.64 -4.30
CA LEU A 43 -12.52 -1.61 -5.06
C LEU A 43 -11.50 -0.67 -4.39
N TYR A 44 -11.96 0.47 -3.85
CA TYR A 44 -11.10 1.42 -3.16
C TYR A 44 -10.39 0.79 -1.97
N ASP A 45 -11.10 -0.04 -1.20
CA ASP A 45 -10.54 -0.78 -0.06
C ASP A 45 -9.50 -1.79 -0.52
N TRP A 46 -9.76 -2.50 -1.63
CA TRP A 46 -8.79 -3.40 -2.25
C TRP A 46 -7.54 -2.69 -2.76
N LEU A 47 -7.70 -1.51 -3.36
CA LEU A 47 -6.58 -0.67 -3.78
C LEU A 47 -5.79 -0.17 -2.56
N TYR A 48 -6.45 0.23 -1.48
CA TYR A 48 -5.75 0.57 -0.25
C TYR A 48 -4.93 -0.63 0.30
N LEU A 49 -5.52 -1.82 0.37
CA LEU A 49 -4.80 -3.02 0.82
C LEU A 49 -3.64 -3.38 -0.13
N GLY A 50 -3.84 -3.21 -1.44
CA GLY A 50 -2.78 -3.37 -2.44
C GLY A 50 -1.62 -2.39 -2.23
N PHE A 51 -1.92 -1.11 -1.96
CA PHE A 51 -0.90 -0.11 -1.63
C PHE A 51 -0.10 -0.52 -0.38
N MET A 52 -0.77 -0.93 0.69
CA MET A 52 -0.11 -1.38 1.91
C MET A 52 0.73 -2.65 1.68
N ALA A 53 0.30 -3.54 0.78
CA ALA A 53 1.08 -4.72 0.38
C ALA A 53 2.31 -4.39 -0.47
N MET A 54 2.24 -3.34 -1.30
CA MET A 54 3.34 -2.90 -2.15
C MET A 54 4.47 -2.21 -1.37
N LEU A 55 4.16 -1.54 -0.26
CA LEU A 55 5.15 -0.78 0.52
C LEU A 55 6.35 -1.63 1.00
N PRO A 56 6.17 -2.79 1.68
CA PRO A 56 7.30 -3.65 2.04
C PRO A 56 8.09 -4.17 0.83
N LEU A 57 7.41 -4.50 -0.27
CA LEU A 57 8.05 -5.02 -1.48
C LEU A 57 8.99 -3.97 -2.10
N VAL A 58 8.53 -2.74 -2.23
CA VAL A 58 9.32 -1.62 -2.77
C VAL A 58 10.52 -1.33 -1.86
N LEU A 59 10.33 -1.28 -0.55
CA LEU A 59 11.43 -1.09 0.40
C LEU A 59 12.43 -2.24 0.34
N HIS A 60 11.97 -3.49 0.22
CA HIS A 60 12.86 -4.63 0.03
C HIS A 60 13.70 -4.47 -1.23
N TRP A 61 13.10 -4.14 -2.36
CA TRP A 61 13.85 -3.94 -3.59
C TRP A 61 14.84 -2.78 -3.49
N PHE A 62 14.43 -1.66 -2.87
CA PHE A 62 15.32 -0.53 -2.63
C PHE A 62 16.55 -0.93 -1.80
N PHE A 63 16.36 -1.61 -0.67
CA PHE A 63 17.48 -2.03 0.17
C PHE A 63 18.32 -3.14 -0.47
N ILE A 64 17.72 -4.03 -1.26
CA ILE A 64 18.48 -5.02 -2.03
C ILE A 64 19.43 -4.30 -2.99
N GLU A 65 18.94 -3.34 -3.79
CA GLU A 65 19.77 -2.62 -4.74
C GLU A 65 20.86 -1.81 -4.02
N TRP A 66 20.50 -1.11 -2.94
CA TRP A 66 21.43 -0.30 -2.15
C TRP A 66 22.59 -1.10 -1.58
N TYR A 67 22.36 -2.36 -1.18
CA TYR A 67 23.38 -3.21 -0.56
C TYR A 67 24.02 -4.25 -1.49
N SER A 68 23.39 -4.61 -2.62
CA SER A 68 23.85 -5.75 -3.45
C SER A 68 25.05 -5.42 -4.34
N GLY A 69 25.42 -4.15 -4.51
CA GLY A 69 26.57 -3.74 -5.32
C GLY A 69 26.50 -4.20 -6.79
N LYS A 70 27.61 -4.08 -7.54
CA LYS A 70 27.64 -4.27 -9.01
C LYS A 70 27.37 -5.71 -9.53
N LYS A 71 27.17 -6.71 -8.67
CA LYS A 71 26.93 -8.11 -9.11
C LYS A 71 25.43 -8.41 -9.30
N SER A 72 24.97 -8.14 -10.53
CA SER A 72 23.57 -8.21 -10.97
C SER A 72 22.85 -9.55 -10.74
N SER A 73 23.53 -10.70 -10.87
CA SER A 73 22.86 -12.03 -10.81
C SER A 73 22.31 -12.39 -9.42
N SER A 74 23.05 -12.06 -8.35
CA SER A 74 22.56 -12.33 -6.97
C SER A 74 21.46 -11.36 -6.55
N ALA A 75 21.48 -10.12 -7.06
CA ALA A 75 20.47 -9.10 -6.78
C ALA A 75 19.11 -9.54 -7.34
N LEU A 76 19.08 -9.98 -8.60
CA LEU A 76 17.86 -10.45 -9.26
C LEU A 76 17.19 -11.60 -8.49
N PHE A 77 17.99 -12.57 -8.03
CA PHE A 77 17.46 -13.66 -7.20
C PHE A 77 16.83 -13.17 -5.90
N GLN A 78 17.44 -12.18 -5.24
CA GLN A 78 16.89 -11.57 -4.03
C GLN A 78 15.59 -10.79 -4.31
N HIS A 79 15.46 -10.10 -5.44
CA HIS A 79 14.22 -9.43 -5.83
C HIS A 79 13.07 -10.41 -6.05
N ILE A 80 13.32 -11.52 -6.76
CA ILE A 80 12.32 -12.58 -6.99
C ILE A 80 11.92 -13.22 -5.66
N THR A 81 12.89 -13.48 -4.79
CA THR A 81 12.63 -14.03 -3.46
C THR A 81 11.73 -13.10 -2.64
N ALA A 82 12.05 -11.80 -2.62
CA ALA A 82 11.26 -10.79 -1.92
C ALA A 82 9.81 -10.73 -2.44
N LEU A 83 9.64 -10.81 -3.76
CA LEU A 83 8.32 -10.85 -4.40
C LEU A 83 7.53 -12.10 -3.96
N PHE A 84 8.17 -13.27 -3.92
CA PHE A 84 7.55 -14.50 -3.47
C PHE A 84 7.18 -14.45 -1.98
N GLU A 85 8.07 -13.95 -1.12
CA GLU A 85 7.83 -13.76 0.31
C GLU A 85 6.61 -12.86 0.56
N CYS A 86 6.55 -11.71 -0.11
CA CYS A 86 5.43 -10.76 0.03
C CYS A 86 4.12 -11.34 -0.53
N SER A 87 4.17 -12.05 -1.66
CA SER A 87 2.98 -12.66 -2.27
C SER A 87 2.43 -13.80 -1.42
N MET A 88 3.31 -14.65 -0.89
CA MET A 88 2.94 -15.73 0.00
C MET A 88 2.35 -15.18 1.31
N ALA A 89 2.96 -14.14 1.88
CA ALA A 89 2.41 -13.47 3.06
C ALA A 89 1.00 -12.91 2.80
N ALA A 90 0.76 -12.31 1.64
CA ALA A 90 -0.55 -11.77 1.27
C ALA A 90 -1.60 -12.88 1.17
N ILE A 91 -1.29 -13.99 0.50
CA ILE A 91 -2.19 -15.14 0.36
C ILE A 91 -2.50 -15.74 1.75
N ILE A 92 -1.49 -15.98 2.57
CA ILE A 92 -1.67 -16.52 3.93
C ILE A 92 -2.52 -15.57 4.77
N THR A 93 -2.30 -14.26 4.66
CA THR A 93 -3.08 -13.25 5.40
C THR A 93 -4.56 -13.30 5.02
N LEU A 94 -4.87 -13.40 3.72
CA LEU A 94 -6.25 -13.54 3.26
C LEU A 94 -6.89 -14.83 3.78
N LEU A 95 -6.18 -15.97 3.72
CA LEU A 95 -6.68 -17.26 4.20
C LEU A 95 -6.90 -17.33 5.71
N VAL A 96 -6.15 -16.55 6.50
CA VAL A 96 -6.29 -16.50 7.97
C VAL A 96 -7.32 -15.45 8.41
N SER A 97 -7.63 -14.48 7.55
CA SER A 97 -8.65 -13.46 7.82
C SER A 97 -10.06 -14.06 7.77
N ASP A 98 -11.01 -13.45 8.47
CA ASP A 98 -12.39 -13.93 8.49
C ASP A 98 -13.07 -13.70 7.13
N PRO A 99 -13.67 -14.73 6.50
CA PRO A 99 -13.76 -16.13 6.91
C PRO A 99 -12.53 -16.98 6.58
N VAL A 100 -12.10 -17.72 7.60
CA VAL A 100 -10.88 -18.55 7.55
C VAL A 100 -10.99 -19.60 6.45
N GLY A 101 -9.92 -19.72 5.66
CA GLY A 101 -9.77 -20.71 4.60
C GLY A 101 -10.26 -20.26 3.22
N VAL A 102 -10.77 -19.04 3.09
CA VAL A 102 -11.24 -18.51 1.79
C VAL A 102 -10.52 -17.22 1.41
N LEU A 103 -10.37 -16.96 0.11
CA LEU A 103 -9.68 -15.77 -0.43
C LEU A 103 -10.59 -14.53 -0.54
N TYR A 104 -11.77 -14.55 0.08
CA TYR A 104 -12.62 -13.37 0.22
C TYR A 104 -12.60 -12.92 1.67
N ILE A 105 -12.72 -11.62 1.90
CA ILE A 105 -12.77 -11.05 3.25
C ILE A 105 -14.10 -10.34 3.46
N ARG A 106 -14.61 -10.39 4.71
CA ARG A 106 -15.74 -9.56 5.13
C ARG A 106 -15.23 -8.24 5.65
N SER A 107 -15.94 -7.15 5.33
CA SER A 107 -15.56 -5.81 5.77
C SER A 107 -16.75 -5.00 6.27
N CYS A 108 -16.47 -4.12 7.24
CA CYS A 108 -17.33 -3.03 7.64
C CYS A 108 -16.99 -1.81 6.79
N ARG A 109 -18.00 -1.24 6.12
CA ARG A 109 -17.83 -0.03 5.32
C ARG A 109 -17.21 1.12 6.12
N VAL A 110 -16.26 1.83 5.52
CA VAL A 110 -15.70 3.07 6.08
C VAL A 110 -16.67 4.22 5.80
N LEU A 111 -17.17 4.90 6.85
CA LEU A 111 -18.09 6.03 6.68
C LEU A 111 -17.38 7.37 6.86
N MET A 112 -16.46 7.44 7.82
CA MET A 112 -15.79 8.68 8.20
C MET A 112 -14.39 8.41 8.76
N LEU A 113 -13.53 9.43 8.73
CA LEU A 113 -12.16 9.35 9.25
C LEU A 113 -12.11 8.95 10.73
N SER A 114 -13.08 9.39 11.54
CA SER A 114 -13.15 9.03 12.96
C SER A 114 -13.34 7.53 13.21
N ASP A 115 -13.80 6.76 12.22
CA ASP A 115 -13.95 5.30 12.33
C ASP A 115 -12.59 4.60 12.51
N TRP A 116 -11.50 5.23 12.06
CA TRP A 116 -10.14 4.74 12.28
C TRP A 116 -9.59 5.05 13.68
N TYR A 117 -10.21 6.00 14.38
CA TYR A 117 -9.71 6.55 15.64
C TYR A 117 -10.76 6.47 16.74
N THR A 118 -11.48 5.35 16.83
CA THR A 118 -12.59 5.16 17.78
C THR A 118 -12.23 5.47 19.23
N MET A 119 -10.96 5.25 19.62
CA MET A 119 -10.42 5.59 20.93
C MET A 119 -10.59 7.08 21.31
N LEU A 120 -10.52 7.99 20.33
CA LEU A 120 -10.64 9.43 20.55
C LEU A 120 -12.11 9.88 20.71
N TYR A 121 -13.06 9.00 20.38
CA TYR A 121 -14.50 9.30 20.34
C TYR A 121 -15.29 8.42 21.32
N ASN A 122 -14.71 8.18 22.50
CA ASN A 122 -15.37 7.49 23.61
C ASN A 122 -16.45 8.40 24.23
N PRO A 123 -17.70 7.93 24.41
CA PRO A 123 -18.74 8.72 25.04
C PRO A 123 -18.57 8.83 26.55
N SER A 124 -19.03 9.94 27.11
CA SER A 124 -19.12 10.19 28.56
C SER A 124 -20.57 10.46 28.97
N PRO A 125 -21.39 9.42 29.23
CA PRO A 125 -22.74 9.60 29.75
C PRO A 125 -22.71 10.44 31.04
N ASP A 126 -23.57 11.46 31.11
CA ASP A 126 -23.71 12.39 32.23
C ASP A 126 -22.42 13.11 32.66
N TYR A 127 -21.36 13.07 31.83
CA TYR A 127 -20.03 13.61 32.15
C TYR A 127 -19.37 13.02 33.40
N VAL A 128 -19.88 11.90 33.92
CA VAL A 128 -19.36 11.26 35.14
C VAL A 128 -18.44 10.09 34.82
N THR A 129 -18.83 9.22 33.88
CA THR A 129 -18.08 8.01 33.53
C THR A 129 -17.80 7.97 32.03
N THR A 130 -16.56 7.67 31.64
CA THR A 130 -16.20 7.47 30.23
C THR A 130 -16.30 6.00 29.89
N VAL A 131 -17.16 5.64 28.94
CA VAL A 131 -17.27 4.25 28.47
C VAL A 131 -16.27 4.05 27.34
N HIS A 132 -15.27 3.20 27.56
CA HIS A 132 -14.26 2.90 26.56
C HIS A 132 -14.77 1.88 25.55
N CYS A 133 -14.92 2.30 24.30
CA CYS A 133 -15.51 1.52 23.22
C CYS A 133 -14.58 1.38 22.01
N THR A 134 -13.28 1.38 22.29
CA THR A 134 -12.24 1.21 21.30
C THR A 134 -12.36 -0.17 20.66
N HIS A 135 -12.78 -0.19 19.41
CA HIS A 135 -12.81 -1.38 18.56
C HIS A 135 -12.49 -0.97 17.12
N GLU A 136 -12.22 -1.97 16.29
CA GLU A 136 -11.98 -1.78 14.87
C GLU A 136 -13.31 -1.58 14.13
N ALA A 137 -13.75 -0.33 13.99
CA ALA A 137 -14.98 -0.01 13.24
C ALA A 137 -14.83 -0.19 11.72
N VAL A 138 -13.59 -0.12 11.22
CA VAL A 138 -13.20 -0.32 9.81
C VAL A 138 -12.69 -1.74 9.54
N TYR A 139 -13.25 -2.74 10.23
CA TYR A 139 -12.80 -4.13 10.10
C TYR A 139 -12.83 -4.60 8.64
N PRO A 140 -11.82 -5.33 8.13
CA PRO A 140 -10.57 -5.71 8.76
C PRO A 140 -9.40 -4.79 8.35
N LEU A 141 -9.67 -3.63 7.73
CA LEU A 141 -8.70 -2.79 7.01
C LEU A 141 -7.55 -2.30 7.90
N TYR A 142 -7.79 -2.19 9.21
CA TYR A 142 -6.76 -1.80 10.15
C TYR A 142 -5.92 -3.01 10.56
N THR A 143 -6.55 -4.10 11.02
CA THR A 143 -5.85 -5.26 11.58
C THR A 143 -5.18 -6.14 10.53
N ILE A 144 -5.76 -6.27 9.34
CA ILE A 144 -5.25 -7.14 8.27
C ILE A 144 -3.84 -6.73 7.82
N VAL A 145 -3.54 -5.43 7.83
CA VAL A 145 -2.22 -4.89 7.47
C VAL A 145 -1.15 -5.34 8.47
N PHE A 146 -1.46 -5.35 9.77
CA PHE A 146 -0.52 -5.83 10.79
C PHE A 146 -0.26 -7.33 10.67
N ILE A 147 -1.31 -8.11 10.41
CA ILE A 147 -1.19 -9.55 10.18
C ILE A 147 -0.30 -9.81 8.96
N TYR A 148 -0.51 -9.06 7.88
CA TYR A 148 0.32 -9.11 6.69
C TYR A 148 1.80 -8.80 6.98
N TYR A 149 2.09 -7.68 7.65
CA TYR A 149 3.47 -7.32 7.99
C TYR A 149 4.13 -8.35 8.91
N ALA A 150 3.38 -8.95 9.83
CA ALA A 150 3.89 -10.04 10.67
C ALA A 150 4.27 -11.27 9.84
N PHE A 151 3.41 -11.69 8.90
CA PHE A 151 3.73 -12.81 8.01
C PHE A 151 4.89 -12.49 7.07
N CYS A 152 4.97 -11.27 6.53
CA CYS A 152 6.13 -10.82 5.77
C CYS A 152 7.43 -10.99 6.59
N LEU A 153 7.45 -10.50 7.82
CA LEU A 153 8.60 -10.59 8.71
C LEU A 153 8.98 -12.04 9.02
N VAL A 154 8.00 -12.90 9.33
CA VAL A 154 8.25 -14.32 9.63
C VAL A 154 8.80 -15.05 8.40
N LEU A 155 8.17 -14.91 7.23
CA LEU A 155 8.63 -15.55 6.00
C LEU A 155 10.02 -15.07 5.60
N MET A 156 10.28 -13.77 5.75
CA MET A 156 11.60 -13.16 5.55
C MET A 156 12.68 -13.77 6.46
N MET A 157 12.39 -13.91 7.75
CA MET A 157 13.33 -14.49 8.72
C MET A 157 13.57 -15.98 8.47
N LEU A 158 12.61 -16.70 7.90
CA LEU A 158 12.76 -18.12 7.59
C LEU A 158 13.46 -18.37 6.25
N LEU A 159 12.99 -17.72 5.17
CA LEU A 159 13.43 -18.01 3.80
C LEU A 159 14.78 -17.37 3.48
N ARG A 160 15.01 -16.10 3.83
CA ARG A 160 16.25 -15.41 3.45
C ARG A 160 17.52 -16.04 4.04
N PRO A 161 17.59 -16.45 5.31
CA PRO A 161 18.79 -17.10 5.84
C PRO A 161 19.10 -18.44 5.18
N LEU A 162 18.06 -19.23 4.87
CA LEU A 162 18.21 -20.52 4.17
C LEU A 162 18.76 -20.32 2.75
N LEU A 163 18.24 -19.31 2.04
CA LEU A 163 18.69 -18.96 0.69
C LEU A 163 20.12 -18.41 0.70
N VAL A 164 20.45 -17.53 1.65
CA VAL A 164 21.82 -17.02 1.81
C VAL A 164 22.77 -18.17 2.11
N LYS A 165 22.42 -19.14 2.97
CA LYS A 165 23.27 -20.31 3.23
C LYS A 165 23.52 -21.14 1.97
N LYS A 166 22.51 -21.35 1.13
CA LYS A 166 22.62 -22.11 -0.12
C LYS A 166 23.43 -21.38 -1.21
N ILE A 167 23.34 -20.04 -1.26
CA ILE A 167 24.05 -19.19 -2.23
C ILE A 167 25.44 -18.77 -1.70
N ALA A 168 25.70 -18.92 -0.40
CA ALA A 168 26.97 -18.55 0.24
C ALA A 168 28.13 -19.51 -0.02
N CYS A 169 27.90 -20.68 -0.62
CA CYS A 169 28.98 -21.58 -1.04
C CYS A 169 29.93 -20.98 -2.10
N GLY A 170 29.66 -19.79 -2.67
CA GLY A 170 30.50 -19.18 -3.70
C GLY A 170 30.96 -17.73 -3.51
N LEU A 171 30.53 -16.98 -2.49
CA LEU A 171 30.87 -15.54 -2.38
C LEU A 171 30.74 -14.97 -0.95
N GLY A 172 31.54 -13.93 -0.66
CA GLY A 172 31.78 -13.31 0.65
C GLY A 172 30.57 -13.07 1.57
N LYS A 173 30.81 -13.22 2.87
CA LYS A 173 29.83 -13.39 3.96
C LYS A 173 29.09 -12.12 4.42
N SER A 174 29.65 -10.92 4.22
CA SER A 174 29.26 -9.73 5.01
C SER A 174 28.05 -8.96 4.47
N ASP A 175 27.99 -8.67 3.17
CA ASP A 175 27.03 -7.66 2.67
C ASP A 175 25.58 -8.15 2.55
N ARG A 176 25.36 -9.47 2.41
CA ARG A 176 24.01 -10.04 2.19
C ARG A 176 23.10 -9.99 3.42
N PHE A 177 23.64 -9.97 4.64
CA PHE A 177 22.83 -9.87 5.85
C PHE A 177 22.33 -8.44 6.11
N LYS A 178 22.97 -7.41 5.54
CA LYS A 178 22.56 -6.00 5.70
C LYS A 178 21.14 -5.74 5.19
N SER A 179 20.76 -6.37 4.08
CA SER A 179 19.38 -6.31 3.54
C SER A 179 18.35 -6.93 4.49
N ILE A 180 18.71 -7.99 5.23
CA ILE A 180 17.85 -8.62 6.24
C ILE A 180 17.72 -7.69 7.45
N TYR A 181 18.82 -7.11 7.95
CA TYR A 181 18.78 -6.16 9.06
C TYR A 181 17.96 -4.92 8.73
N ALA A 182 18.07 -4.39 7.50
CA ALA A 182 17.24 -3.26 7.06
C ALA A 182 15.74 -3.56 7.17
N ALA A 183 15.33 -4.80 6.88
CA ALA A 183 13.95 -5.25 7.06
C ALA A 183 13.48 -5.20 8.51
N LEU A 184 14.33 -5.62 9.45
CA LEU A 184 14.02 -5.55 10.88
C LEU A 184 13.83 -4.10 11.37
N TYR A 185 14.39 -3.11 10.67
CA TYR A 185 14.16 -1.69 10.98
C TYR A 185 12.92 -1.11 10.31
N PHE A 186 12.71 -1.38 9.01
CA PHE A 186 11.61 -0.73 8.31
C PHE A 186 10.23 -1.31 8.63
N PHE A 187 10.10 -2.61 8.95
CA PHE A 187 8.79 -3.19 9.30
C PHE A 187 8.18 -2.53 10.55
N PRO A 188 8.91 -2.34 11.67
CA PRO A 188 8.42 -1.56 12.80
C PRO A 188 8.03 -0.12 12.44
N ILE A 189 8.75 0.53 11.53
CA ILE A 189 8.40 1.88 11.08
C ILE A 189 7.06 1.85 10.32
N LEU A 190 6.87 0.89 9.41
CA LEU A 190 5.62 0.71 8.68
C LEU A 190 4.44 0.37 9.62
N THR A 191 4.66 -0.45 10.65
CA THR A 191 3.59 -0.76 11.62
C THR A 191 3.22 0.47 12.44
N VAL A 192 4.19 1.29 12.87
CA VAL A 192 3.90 2.56 13.57
C VAL A 192 3.15 3.53 12.65
N LEU A 193 3.57 3.65 11.39
CA LEU A 193 2.86 4.47 10.39
C LEU A 193 1.41 4.00 10.20
N GLN A 194 1.16 2.69 10.14
CA GLN A 194 -0.20 2.18 10.07
C GLN A 194 -0.99 2.41 11.37
N ALA A 195 -0.36 2.23 12.53
CA ALA A 195 -1.02 2.36 13.83
C ALA A 195 -1.48 3.79 14.11
N VAL A 196 -0.65 4.78 13.77
CA VAL A 196 -0.94 6.19 14.01
C VAL A 196 -1.66 6.82 12.81
N GLY A 197 -1.17 6.52 11.60
CA GLY A 197 -1.59 7.17 10.36
C GLY A 197 -2.54 6.37 9.50
N GLY A 198 -3.01 5.18 9.91
CA GLY A 198 -3.79 4.29 9.04
C GLY A 198 -4.99 4.95 8.37
N GLY A 199 -5.78 5.73 9.12
CA GLY A 199 -6.91 6.48 8.56
C GLY A 199 -6.46 7.58 7.60
N LEU A 200 -5.42 8.34 7.95
CA LEU A 200 -4.86 9.36 7.06
C LEU A 200 -4.30 8.75 5.76
N LEU A 201 -3.60 7.63 5.87
CA LEU A 201 -3.07 6.87 4.73
C LEU A 201 -4.21 6.36 3.85
N TYR A 202 -5.29 5.86 4.44
CA TYR A 202 -6.46 5.40 3.68
C TYR A 202 -7.07 6.50 2.79
N TYR A 203 -7.09 7.75 3.23
CA TYR A 203 -7.58 8.87 2.39
C TYR A 203 -6.48 9.51 1.52
N ALA A 204 -5.21 9.38 1.90
CA ALA A 204 -4.09 10.05 1.22
C ALA A 204 -3.38 9.19 0.17
N PHE A 205 -3.47 7.85 0.22
CA PHE A 205 -2.69 6.96 -0.65
C PHE A 205 -2.85 7.23 -2.15
N PRO A 206 -4.03 7.59 -2.71
CA PRO A 206 -4.16 7.85 -4.14
C PRO A 206 -3.28 9.02 -4.57
N TYR A 207 -3.30 10.09 -3.76
CA TYR A 207 -2.49 11.28 -3.99
C TYR A 207 -0.99 11.00 -3.80
N ILE A 208 -0.62 10.20 -2.80
CA ILE A 208 0.77 9.78 -2.59
C ILE A 208 1.29 9.05 -3.83
N ILE A 209 0.52 8.10 -4.37
CA ILE A 209 0.91 7.34 -5.57
C ILE A 209 0.99 8.25 -6.80
N LEU A 210 0.04 9.16 -6.99
CA LEU A 210 0.06 10.10 -8.11
C LEU A 210 1.28 11.02 -8.07
N VAL A 211 1.55 11.64 -6.92
CA VAL A 211 2.71 12.55 -6.79
C VAL A 211 4.02 11.76 -6.96
N LEU A 212 4.15 10.60 -6.31
CA LEU A 212 5.36 9.79 -6.43
C LEU A 212 5.58 9.32 -7.87
N SER A 213 4.55 8.83 -8.56
CA SER A 213 4.66 8.39 -9.96
C SER A 213 5.06 9.52 -10.90
N LEU A 214 4.56 10.74 -10.69
CA LEU A 214 4.95 11.93 -11.47
C LEU A 214 6.42 12.29 -11.22
N VAL A 215 6.83 12.37 -9.95
CA VAL A 215 8.19 12.75 -9.57
C VAL A 215 9.20 11.70 -10.06
N THR A 216 8.94 10.41 -9.86
CA THR A 216 9.86 9.35 -10.29
C THR A 216 9.95 9.27 -11.80
N LEU A 217 8.85 9.50 -12.53
CA LEU A 217 8.86 9.57 -13.98
C LEU A 217 9.69 10.75 -14.49
N ALA A 218 9.52 11.93 -13.89
CA ALA A 218 10.29 13.12 -14.25
C ALA A 218 11.79 12.92 -14.01
N VAL A 219 12.16 12.41 -12.84
CA VAL A 219 13.57 12.08 -12.50
C VAL A 219 14.13 11.02 -13.43
N TYR A 220 13.34 9.99 -13.76
CA TYR A 220 13.78 8.94 -14.68
C TYR A 220 14.06 9.49 -16.09
N MET A 221 13.16 10.32 -16.61
CA MET A 221 13.28 10.94 -17.93
C MET A 221 14.48 11.88 -18.00
N SER A 222 14.71 12.70 -16.96
CA SER A 222 15.83 13.62 -16.89
C SER A 222 17.18 12.90 -16.74
N ALA A 223 17.27 11.92 -15.84
CA ALA A 223 18.52 11.18 -15.59
C ALA A 223 18.88 10.23 -16.75
N SER A 224 17.89 9.81 -17.56
CA SER A 224 18.11 8.93 -18.71
C SER A 224 18.36 9.69 -20.02
N GLU A 225 18.37 11.03 -19.99
CA GLU A 225 18.56 11.94 -21.13
C GLU A 225 17.71 11.53 -22.34
N ILE A 226 16.39 11.37 -22.12
CA ILE A 226 15.47 10.95 -23.19
C ILE A 226 14.96 12.17 -23.92
N GLU A 227 15.54 12.48 -25.09
CA GLU A 227 15.15 13.67 -25.86
C GLU A 227 14.02 13.39 -26.86
N ASN A 228 14.00 12.20 -27.47
CA ASN A 228 13.09 11.88 -28.57
C ASN A 228 12.33 10.56 -28.35
N CYS A 229 11.15 10.43 -28.98
CA CYS A 229 10.38 9.17 -29.00
C CYS A 229 11.18 7.99 -29.59
N TYR A 230 12.09 8.27 -30.52
CA TYR A 230 12.95 7.24 -31.12
C TYR A 230 13.88 6.60 -30.08
N ASP A 231 14.46 7.39 -29.18
CA ASP A 231 15.35 6.90 -28.11
C ASP A 231 14.64 6.01 -27.09
N LEU A 232 13.32 6.18 -26.98
CA LEU A 232 12.46 5.35 -26.16
C LEU A 232 12.18 3.98 -26.81
N LEU A 233 11.91 3.98 -28.13
CA LEU A 233 11.60 2.78 -28.90
C LEU A 233 12.83 1.89 -29.17
N VAL A 234 14.00 2.50 -29.38
CA VAL A 234 15.25 1.77 -29.67
C VAL A 234 15.72 0.95 -28.47
N ARG A 235 15.51 1.44 -27.23
CA ARG A 235 15.96 0.76 -26.02
C ARG A 235 14.80 0.12 -25.28
N LYS A 236 14.56 -1.17 -25.53
CA LYS A 236 13.50 -1.99 -24.88
C LYS A 236 13.42 -1.82 -23.35
N LYS A 237 14.57 -1.66 -22.67
CA LYS A 237 14.62 -1.41 -21.21
C LYS A 237 13.92 -0.11 -20.79
N ARG A 238 14.05 0.96 -21.58
CA ARG A 238 13.42 2.26 -21.29
C ARG A 238 11.90 2.18 -21.40
N LEU A 239 11.41 1.44 -22.39
CA LEU A 239 9.98 1.21 -22.59
C LEU A 239 9.36 0.40 -21.44
N ILE A 240 10.06 -0.60 -20.91
CA ILE A 240 9.61 -1.36 -19.72
C ILE A 240 9.48 -0.42 -18.51
N VAL A 241 10.48 0.42 -18.25
CA VAL A 241 10.43 1.35 -17.11
C VAL A 241 9.33 2.39 -17.27
N LEU A 242 9.12 2.91 -18.48
CA LEU A 242 8.02 3.83 -18.76
C LEU A 242 6.66 3.17 -18.52
N PHE A 243 6.46 1.95 -19.02
CA PHE A 243 5.23 1.21 -18.83
C PHE A 243 4.94 0.94 -17.35
N SER A 244 5.97 0.59 -16.56
CA SER A 244 5.84 0.45 -15.11
C SER A 244 5.39 1.75 -14.42
N HIS A 245 5.91 2.91 -14.85
CA HIS A 245 5.47 4.22 -14.34
C HIS A 245 4.02 4.52 -14.74
N TRP A 246 3.63 4.21 -15.98
CA TRP A 246 2.24 4.37 -16.43
C TRP A 246 1.28 3.50 -15.65
N LEU A 247 1.64 2.25 -15.33
CA LEU A 247 0.82 1.38 -14.47
C LEU A 247 0.66 1.98 -13.08
N LEU A 248 1.73 2.49 -12.48
CA LEU A 248 1.67 3.13 -11.16
C LEU A 248 0.82 4.41 -11.19
N HIS A 249 0.94 5.21 -12.25
CA HIS A 249 0.15 6.43 -12.40
C HIS A 249 -1.33 6.12 -12.64
N ALA A 250 -1.64 5.12 -13.49
CA ALA A 250 -2.99 4.62 -13.69
C ALA A 250 -3.60 4.10 -12.39
N TYR A 251 -2.84 3.39 -11.57
CA TYR A 251 -3.27 2.94 -10.25
C TYR A 251 -3.67 4.12 -9.34
N GLY A 252 -2.90 5.21 -9.35
CA GLY A 252 -3.23 6.45 -8.65
C GLY A 252 -4.52 7.11 -9.16
N ILE A 253 -4.72 7.17 -10.49
CA ILE A 253 -5.95 7.73 -11.08
C ILE A 253 -7.17 6.89 -10.71
N ILE A 254 -7.09 5.57 -10.91
CA ILE A 254 -8.18 4.63 -10.60
C ILE A 254 -8.56 4.69 -9.12
N SER A 255 -7.58 4.86 -8.22
CA SER A 255 -7.87 4.97 -6.78
C SER A 255 -8.55 6.28 -6.40
N ILE A 256 -8.40 7.37 -7.16
CA ILE A 256 -9.20 8.60 -6.95
C ILE A 256 -10.61 8.45 -7.52
N SER A 257 -10.71 7.82 -8.68
CA SER A 257 -11.98 7.58 -9.37
C SER A 257 -12.81 6.55 -8.62
N ARG A 258 -13.81 7.02 -7.87
CA ARG A 258 -14.70 6.14 -7.11
C ARG A 258 -15.49 5.23 -8.06
N VAL A 259 -15.61 3.96 -7.69
CA VAL A 259 -16.19 2.87 -8.51
C VAL A 259 -17.56 3.22 -9.09
N ASP A 260 -18.40 3.94 -8.33
CA ASP A 260 -19.75 4.33 -8.74
C ASP A 260 -19.78 5.18 -10.02
N LYS A 261 -18.63 5.73 -10.45
CA LYS A 261 -18.45 6.53 -11.67
C LYS A 261 -17.38 5.99 -12.61
N LEU A 262 -16.96 4.74 -12.46
CA LEU A 262 -15.85 4.19 -13.26
C LEU A 262 -16.06 4.35 -14.78
N GLU A 263 -17.30 4.28 -15.27
CA GLU A 263 -17.60 4.55 -16.69
C GLU A 263 -17.43 6.02 -17.09
N GLN A 264 -17.71 6.96 -16.19
CA GLN A 264 -17.53 8.41 -16.41
C GLN A 264 -16.06 8.82 -16.24
N ASP A 265 -15.31 8.08 -15.43
CA ASP A 265 -13.93 8.36 -15.06
C ASP A 265 -12.91 7.59 -15.94
N LEU A 266 -13.37 6.61 -16.74
CA LEU A 266 -12.54 5.90 -17.72
C LEU A 266 -11.77 6.84 -18.68
N PRO A 267 -12.30 7.99 -19.12
CA PRO A 267 -11.55 8.97 -19.90
C PRO A 267 -10.32 9.54 -19.17
N LEU A 268 -10.30 9.57 -17.83
CA LEU A 268 -9.13 10.05 -17.07
C LEU A 268 -7.90 9.15 -17.27
N LEU A 269 -8.08 7.88 -17.63
CA LEU A 269 -6.95 7.01 -17.99
C LEU A 269 -6.22 7.47 -19.25
N ALA A 270 -6.87 8.26 -20.12
CA ALA A 270 -6.20 8.90 -21.25
C ALA A 270 -5.15 9.93 -20.82
N LEU A 271 -5.18 10.39 -19.55
CA LEU A 271 -4.18 11.31 -18.98
C LEU A 271 -2.91 10.59 -18.51
N VAL A 272 -2.91 9.25 -18.44
CA VAL A 272 -1.73 8.48 -18.01
C VAL A 272 -0.45 8.78 -18.80
N PRO A 273 -0.46 8.85 -20.14
CA PRO A 273 0.74 9.18 -20.91
C PRO A 273 1.10 10.67 -20.88
N THR A 274 0.20 11.56 -20.42
CA THR A 274 0.36 13.02 -20.51
C THR A 274 1.66 13.53 -19.88
N PRO A 275 2.10 13.10 -18.68
CA PRO A 275 3.36 13.57 -18.11
C PRO A 275 4.58 13.23 -18.98
N ALA A 276 4.59 12.04 -19.59
CA ALA A 276 5.67 11.60 -20.46
C ALA A 276 5.66 12.38 -21.79
N LEU A 277 4.48 12.57 -22.38
CA LEU A 277 4.33 13.35 -23.60
C LEU A 277 4.72 14.82 -23.38
N PHE A 278 4.26 15.41 -22.27
CA PHE A 278 4.62 16.77 -21.89
C PHE A 278 6.14 16.92 -21.80
N TYR A 279 6.83 16.02 -21.09
CA TYR A 279 8.29 16.03 -21.01
C TYR A 279 8.95 15.95 -22.40
N LEU A 280 8.52 15.03 -23.26
CA LEU A 280 9.09 14.87 -24.61
C LEU A 280 8.89 16.12 -25.48
N PHE A 281 7.77 16.82 -25.35
CA PHE A 281 7.53 18.07 -26.07
C PHE A 281 8.34 19.24 -25.51
N THR A 282 8.61 19.27 -24.21
CA THR A 282 9.33 20.38 -23.56
C THR A 282 10.84 20.18 -23.49
N ALA A 283 11.33 18.94 -23.50
CA ALA A 283 12.74 18.60 -23.26
C ALA A 283 13.70 19.39 -24.16
N LYS A 284 13.34 19.52 -25.45
CA LYS A 284 14.11 20.27 -26.46
C LYS A 284 14.27 21.78 -26.16
N PHE A 285 13.37 22.35 -25.35
CA PHE A 285 13.38 23.77 -24.97
C PHE A 285 14.02 24.02 -23.60
N THR A 286 14.19 22.97 -22.78
CA THR A 286 14.68 23.07 -21.40
C THR A 286 16.15 22.65 -21.25
N GLU A 287 16.85 22.37 -22.35
CA GLU A 287 18.23 21.89 -22.32
C GLU A 287 19.22 23.03 -22.01
N PRO A 288 19.97 22.98 -20.88
CA PRO A 288 20.84 24.09 -20.46
C PRO A 288 22.00 24.34 -21.43
N SER A 289 22.52 23.27 -22.02
CA SER A 289 23.59 23.28 -23.05
C SER A 289 23.23 24.15 -24.24
N ARG A 290 21.96 24.12 -24.65
CA ARG A 290 21.45 24.87 -25.79
C ARG A 290 21.13 26.32 -25.47
N ILE A 291 20.64 26.59 -24.26
CA ILE A 291 20.44 27.97 -23.77
C ILE A 291 21.79 28.69 -23.67
N LEU A 292 22.83 28.00 -23.19
CA LEU A 292 24.18 28.54 -23.11
C LEU A 292 24.82 28.74 -24.49
N SER A 293 24.58 27.86 -25.47
CA SER A 293 25.16 27.99 -26.81
C SER A 293 24.43 29.01 -27.70
N GLU A 294 23.10 29.12 -27.61
CA GLU A 294 22.33 30.18 -28.28
C GLU A 294 22.59 31.55 -27.64
N GLY A 295 22.82 31.61 -26.32
CA GLY A 295 23.27 32.83 -25.63
C GLY A 295 24.72 33.25 -25.96
N ALA A 296 25.61 32.29 -26.21
CA ALA A 296 27.00 32.57 -26.59
C ALA A 296 27.17 33.00 -28.05
N ASN A 297 26.28 32.58 -28.96
CA ASN A 297 26.28 33.00 -30.37
C ASN A 297 25.54 34.33 -30.62
N GLY A 298 25.06 34.98 -29.57
CA GLY A 298 24.35 36.27 -29.62
C GLY A 298 25.22 37.51 -29.38
N HIS A 299 26.55 37.38 -29.36
CA HIS A 299 27.51 38.48 -29.22
C HIS A 299 28.53 38.52 -30.35
#